data_AF-A0A7Y2Y0M6-F1
#
_entry.id   AF-A0A7Y2Y0M6-F1
#
_cell.length_a   1.000
_cell.length_b   1.000
_cell.length_c   1.000
_cell.angle_alpha   90.00
_cell.angle_beta   90.00
_cell.angle_gamma   90.00
#
_symmetry.space_group_name_H-M   'P 1'
#
loop_
_entity.id
_entity.type
_entity.pdbx_description
1 polymer ?
#
loop_
_entity_poly.entity_id
_entity_poly.type
_entity_poly.pdbx_seq_one_letter_code
_entity_poly.pdbx_strand_id
1 'polypeptide(L)'
;MQKFNFILLGILWASLLSCSNDGENSDTDQEQMAPALRTDIVDAAFEQALVDLGIDDVVDGSVLTSEAEMVTSLIMNDKGITSLQGISDFVMLDNLWVNDNQISSLNLSGNTLLKFIYVQNNALTSINVSNLDVLEKLSVPGNNLTQLDISDSSTLQLLEINDNTLGAIDLSAIPNSLQLNTFAVENNPLTCIKVNEEILNDIPAQWTKDANDNYALNCN
;
A
#
# COMPACT_ATOMS: atom_id res chain seq x y z
N MET A 1 -21.02 -0.96 21.67
CA MET A 1 -19.90 -1.84 21.31
C MET A 1 -18.77 -1.57 22.29
N GLN A 2 -18.27 -2.62 22.94
CA GLN A 2 -17.30 -2.53 24.03
C GLN A 2 -15.94 -2.07 23.52
N LYS A 3 -15.36 -1.05 24.16
CA LYS A 3 -13.96 -0.63 23.94
C LYS A 3 -13.05 -1.74 24.47
N PHE A 4 -12.27 -2.38 23.60
CA PHE A 4 -11.16 -3.23 24.00
C PHE A 4 -10.03 -2.31 24.48
N ASN A 5 -9.71 -2.39 25.76
CA ASN A 5 -8.63 -1.63 26.39
C ASN A 5 -7.34 -2.43 26.19
N PHE A 6 -6.52 -2.07 25.19
CA PHE A 6 -5.19 -2.64 25.04
C PHE A 6 -4.25 -1.95 26.04
N ILE A 7 -3.97 -2.65 27.13
CA ILE A 7 -2.89 -2.26 28.05
C ILE A 7 -1.58 -2.60 27.35
N LEU A 8 -0.83 -1.58 26.92
CA LEU A 8 0.55 -1.73 26.46
C LEU A 8 1.42 -2.25 27.63
N LEU A 9 2.00 -3.44 27.46
CA LEU A 9 3.18 -3.86 28.21
C LEU A 9 4.42 -3.41 27.43
N GLY A 10 4.87 -2.18 27.72
CA GLY A 10 6.19 -1.71 27.29
C GLY A 10 7.29 -2.52 27.96
N ILE A 11 8.07 -3.24 27.15
CA ILE A 11 9.26 -3.98 27.60
C ILE A 11 10.35 -2.96 27.90
N LEU A 12 10.63 -2.78 29.20
CA LEU A 12 11.64 -1.86 29.72
C LEU A 12 12.98 -2.59 29.83
N TRP A 13 13.86 -2.41 28.83
CA TRP A 13 15.26 -2.87 28.91
C TRP A 13 16.21 -1.73 28.55
N ALA A 14 16.84 -1.15 29.57
CA ALA A 14 18.13 -0.46 29.44
C ALA A 14 18.92 -0.61 30.76
N SER A 15 19.83 -1.59 30.74
CA SER A 15 21.11 -1.70 31.45
C SER A 15 21.29 -1.03 32.81
N LEU A 16 21.38 -1.88 33.85
CA LEU A 16 22.14 -1.59 35.07
C LEU A 16 23.61 -1.33 34.72
N LEU A 17 24.06 -0.08 34.84
CA LEU A 17 25.45 0.22 35.21
C LEU A 17 25.48 0.70 36.66
N SER A 18 26.30 0.02 37.45
CA SER A 18 26.59 0.28 38.85
C SER A 18 27.17 1.68 39.09
N CYS A 19 26.77 2.32 40.19
CA CYS A 19 27.71 3.02 41.08
C CYS A 19 27.13 3.16 42.50
N SER A 20 28.04 3.14 43.48
CA SER A 20 27.79 3.05 44.91
C SER A 20 27.78 4.43 45.58
N ASN A 21 26.81 4.60 46.48
CA ASN A 21 26.73 5.38 47.72
C ASN A 21 26.88 6.93 47.76
N ASP A 22 25.99 7.45 48.61
CA ASP A 22 26.03 8.64 49.47
C ASP A 22 25.79 10.04 48.87
N GLY A 23 24.60 10.57 49.19
CA GLY A 23 24.33 12.00 49.17
C GLY A 23 22.85 12.28 48.98
N GLU A 24 22.15 12.65 50.06
CA GLU A 24 20.81 13.22 49.99
C GLU A 24 20.77 14.37 48.98
N ASN A 25 20.02 14.19 47.89
CA ASN A 25 19.43 15.31 47.18
C ASN A 25 18.03 14.90 46.74
N SER A 26 17.03 15.55 47.34
CA SER A 26 15.64 15.41 46.96
C SER A 26 15.37 16.20 45.69
N ASP A 27 15.96 15.77 44.58
CA ASP A 27 15.53 16.18 43.26
C ASP A 27 14.56 15.10 42.79
N THR A 28 13.27 15.45 42.78
CA THR A 28 12.31 14.70 42.00
C THR A 28 12.72 14.85 40.54
N ASP A 29 13.57 13.93 40.08
CA ASP A 29 13.76 13.67 38.66
C ASP A 29 12.40 13.22 38.12
N GLN A 30 11.59 14.20 37.70
CA GLN A 30 10.52 13.99 36.76
C GLN A 30 11.23 13.45 35.51
N GLU A 31 11.30 12.13 35.41
CA GLU A 31 11.76 11.43 34.23
C GLU A 31 10.82 11.85 33.11
N GLN A 32 11.20 12.91 32.40
CA GLN A 32 10.43 13.47 31.30
C GLN A 32 10.43 12.40 30.22
N MET A 33 9.37 11.59 30.19
CA MET A 33 9.16 10.62 29.13
C MET A 33 9.30 11.36 27.81
N ALA A 34 10.13 10.82 26.91
CA ALA A 34 10.25 11.37 25.57
C ALA A 34 8.84 11.53 24.97
N PRO A 35 8.56 12.63 24.26
CA PRO A 35 7.25 12.83 23.64
C PRO A 35 6.92 11.63 22.75
N ALA A 36 5.66 11.17 22.81
CA ALA A 36 5.21 10.08 21.97
C ALA A 36 5.44 10.43 20.49
N LEU A 37 6.02 9.50 19.73
CA LEU A 37 6.25 9.69 18.30
C LEU A 37 4.91 9.70 17.57
N ARG A 38 4.77 10.63 16.61
CA ARG A 38 3.58 10.78 15.78
C ARG A 38 3.96 10.73 14.31
N THR A 39 3.06 10.16 13.51
CA THR A 39 3.12 10.10 12.06
C THR A 39 2.29 11.26 11.51
N ASP A 40 2.88 12.07 10.64
CA ASP A 40 2.19 13.22 10.04
C ASP A 40 1.13 12.76 9.02
N ILE A 41 -0.12 13.15 9.25
CA ILE A 41 -1.28 12.87 8.38
C ILE A 41 -1.85 14.22 7.91
N VAL A 42 -1.22 14.81 6.90
CA VAL A 42 -1.52 16.18 6.47
C VAL A 42 -2.87 16.36 5.77
N ASP A 43 -3.43 15.27 5.25
CA ASP A 43 -4.75 15.27 4.59
C ASP A 43 -5.82 14.99 5.65
N ALA A 44 -6.62 16.02 5.96
CA ALA A 44 -7.64 15.93 6.99
C ALA A 44 -8.74 14.90 6.66
N ALA A 45 -8.97 14.56 5.39
CA ALA A 45 -9.91 13.51 5.02
C ALA A 45 -9.33 12.11 5.27
N PHE A 46 -8.02 11.93 5.06
CA PHE A 46 -7.32 10.71 5.45
C PHE A 46 -7.34 10.55 6.97
N GLU A 47 -7.00 11.60 7.72
CA GLU A 47 -7.03 11.57 9.18
C GLU A 47 -8.45 11.35 9.72
N GLN A 48 -9.46 12.02 9.17
CA GLN A 48 -10.85 11.78 9.53
C GLN A 48 -11.26 10.32 9.28
N ALA A 49 -10.75 9.68 8.21
CA ALA A 49 -10.98 8.27 7.98
C ALA A 49 -10.31 7.38 9.05
N LEU A 50 -9.13 7.75 9.54
CA LEU A 50 -8.48 7.06 10.67
C LEU A 50 -9.28 7.21 11.98
N VAL A 51 -9.82 8.41 12.24
CA VAL A 51 -10.74 8.66 13.38
C VAL A 51 -12.01 7.82 13.25
N ASP A 52 -12.62 7.76 12.05
CA ASP A 52 -13.82 6.95 11.79
C ASP A 52 -13.57 5.44 12.02
N LEU A 53 -12.35 4.98 11.73
CA LEU A 53 -11.90 3.60 11.96
C LEU A 53 -11.52 3.34 13.43
N GLY A 54 -11.46 4.38 14.26
CA GLY A 54 -11.04 4.30 15.66
C GLY A 54 -9.54 4.05 15.84
N ILE A 55 -8.74 4.34 14.82
CA ILE A 55 -7.27 4.30 14.85
C ILE A 55 -6.70 5.58 15.47
N ASP A 56 -7.41 6.69 15.29
CA ASP A 56 -7.06 8.01 15.82
C ASP A 56 -8.23 8.59 16.63
N ASP A 57 -7.97 9.59 17.47
CA ASP A 57 -8.98 10.17 18.37
C ASP A 57 -9.46 11.57 17.96
N VAL A 58 -8.65 12.29 17.20
CA VAL A 58 -8.94 13.65 16.72
C VAL A 58 -8.28 13.90 15.38
N VAL A 59 -8.84 14.85 14.61
CA VAL A 59 -8.18 15.37 13.41
C VAL A 59 -7.26 16.52 13.84
N ASP A 60 -5.99 16.21 14.11
CA ASP A 60 -4.96 17.16 14.54
C ASP A 60 -3.72 17.26 13.61
N GLY A 61 -3.75 16.61 12.47
CA GLY A 61 -2.71 16.51 11.46
C GLY A 61 -1.75 15.34 11.68
N SER A 62 -2.05 14.40 12.59
CA SER A 62 -1.13 13.32 12.96
C SER A 62 -1.80 12.19 13.73
N VAL A 63 -1.21 11.00 13.69
CA VAL A 63 -1.63 9.84 14.52
C VAL A 63 -0.45 9.33 15.35
N LEU A 64 -0.68 8.66 16.48
CA LEU A 64 0.41 7.98 17.20
C LEU A 64 1.06 6.92 16.31
N THR A 65 2.38 7.00 16.12
CA THR A 65 3.09 6.05 15.24
C THR A 65 2.93 4.62 15.73
N SER A 66 2.92 4.39 17.05
CA SER A 66 2.68 3.06 17.62
C SER A 66 1.30 2.48 17.31
N GLU A 67 0.29 3.33 17.05
CA GLU A 67 -1.04 2.88 16.65
C GLU A 67 -1.07 2.56 15.15
N ALA A 68 -0.49 3.43 14.32
CA ALA A 68 -0.34 3.22 12.88
C ALA A 68 0.44 1.93 12.54
N GLU A 69 1.55 1.67 13.25
CA GLU A 69 2.40 0.50 13.04
C GLU A 69 1.67 -0.84 13.25
N MET A 70 0.60 -0.87 14.04
CA MET A 70 -0.18 -2.09 14.31
C MET A 70 -1.34 -2.34 13.34
N VAL A 71 -1.66 -1.37 12.47
CA VAL A 71 -2.78 -1.47 11.53
C VAL A 71 -2.44 -2.44 10.41
N THR A 72 -3.27 -3.45 10.21
CA THR A 72 -3.11 -4.43 9.13
C THR A 72 -4.00 -4.18 7.92
N SER A 73 -5.13 -3.49 8.09
CA SER A 73 -6.09 -3.24 7.02
C SER A 73 -6.67 -1.84 7.10
N LEU A 74 -6.67 -1.13 5.97
CA LEU A 74 -7.33 0.16 5.81
C LEU A 74 -8.34 0.10 4.66
N ILE A 75 -9.58 0.47 4.96
CA ILE A 75 -10.67 0.57 3.98
C ILE A 75 -11.27 1.96 4.08
N MET A 76 -10.92 2.83 3.13
CA MET A 76 -11.21 4.26 3.12
C MET A 76 -11.68 4.71 1.73
N ASN A 77 -12.57 3.94 1.12
CA ASN A 77 -13.16 4.26 -0.18
C ASN A 77 -14.11 5.47 -0.06
N ASP A 78 -14.17 6.31 -1.10
CA ASP A 78 -15.08 7.46 -1.19
C ASP A 78 -15.02 8.38 0.05
N LYS A 79 -13.79 8.79 0.40
CA LYS A 79 -13.51 9.67 1.54
C LYS A 79 -13.08 11.07 1.12
N GLY A 80 -12.90 11.32 -0.18
CA GLY A 80 -12.37 12.58 -0.69
C GLY A 80 -10.89 12.79 -0.36
N ILE A 81 -10.15 11.70 -0.13
CA ILE A 81 -8.72 11.72 0.19
C ILE A 81 -7.94 12.19 -1.03
N THR A 82 -7.05 13.15 -0.85
CA THR A 82 -6.17 13.66 -1.91
C THR A 82 -4.72 13.20 -1.73
N SER A 83 -4.31 12.92 -0.49
CA SER A 83 -2.96 12.45 -0.16
C SER A 83 -3.00 11.40 0.94
N LEU A 84 -2.21 10.33 0.76
CA LEU A 84 -1.92 9.32 1.77
C LEU A 84 -0.52 9.53 2.38
N GLN A 85 -0.03 10.77 2.45
CA GLN A 85 1.20 11.05 3.18
C GLN A 85 1.09 10.53 4.63
N GLY A 86 2.15 9.87 5.10
CA GLY A 86 2.19 9.16 6.38
C GLY A 86 1.87 7.66 6.28
N ILE A 87 1.28 7.19 5.18
CA ILE A 87 0.93 5.76 5.02
C ILE A 87 2.13 4.81 5.12
N SER A 88 3.35 5.28 4.83
CA SER A 88 4.58 4.47 4.94
C SER A 88 4.86 3.97 6.35
N ASP A 89 4.31 4.61 7.38
CA ASP A 89 4.53 4.23 8.78
C ASP A 89 3.57 3.12 9.23
N PHE A 90 2.60 2.75 8.39
CA PHE A 90 1.67 1.63 8.60
C PHE A 90 2.37 0.32 8.18
N VAL A 91 3.45 -0.02 8.88
CA VAL A 91 4.39 -1.08 8.47
C VAL A 91 3.80 -2.49 8.48
N MET A 92 2.72 -2.72 9.24
CA MET A 92 1.99 -4.00 9.26
C MET A 92 0.84 -4.09 8.24
N LEU A 93 0.62 -3.05 7.43
CA LEU A 93 -0.48 -3.00 6.47
C LEU A 93 -0.33 -4.08 5.39
N ASP A 94 -1.31 -4.99 5.31
CA ASP A 94 -1.38 -6.04 4.30
C ASP A 94 -2.54 -5.85 3.31
N ASN A 95 -3.52 -5.00 3.63
CA ASN A 95 -4.72 -4.76 2.84
C ASN A 95 -5.07 -3.27 2.78
N LEU A 96 -5.04 -2.66 1.58
CA LEU A 96 -5.33 -1.24 1.36
C LEU A 96 -6.43 -1.07 0.31
N TRP A 97 -7.53 -0.42 0.71
CA TRP A 97 -8.65 -0.06 -0.16
C TRP A 97 -8.91 1.44 -0.04
N VAL A 98 -8.64 2.18 -1.11
CA VAL A 98 -8.83 3.64 -1.19
C VAL A 98 -9.44 4.04 -2.53
N ASN A 99 -10.37 3.22 -3.00
CA ASN A 99 -11.12 3.44 -4.24
C ASN A 99 -11.91 4.75 -4.18
N ASP A 100 -12.20 5.33 -5.33
CA ASP A 100 -13.08 6.51 -5.47
C ASP A 100 -12.59 7.70 -4.63
N ASN A 101 -11.30 8.00 -4.73
CA ASN A 101 -10.68 9.16 -4.08
C ASN A 101 -10.02 10.06 -5.15
N GLN A 102 -9.19 11.00 -4.72
CA GLN A 102 -8.54 11.98 -5.60
C GLN A 102 -7.00 11.89 -5.47
N ILE A 103 -6.48 10.69 -5.20
CA ILE A 103 -5.06 10.46 -4.95
C ILE A 103 -4.30 10.53 -6.27
N SER A 104 -3.35 11.46 -6.37
CA SER A 104 -2.49 11.62 -7.55
C SER A 104 -1.12 10.94 -7.42
N SER A 105 -0.69 10.65 -6.19
CA SER A 105 0.58 9.99 -5.90
C SER A 105 0.43 9.07 -4.69
N LEU A 106 1.03 7.89 -4.77
CA LEU A 106 0.96 6.88 -3.72
C LEU A 106 2.36 6.32 -3.44
N ASN A 107 2.88 6.58 -2.25
CA ASN A 107 4.16 6.04 -1.79
C ASN A 107 3.92 4.90 -0.80
N LEU A 108 4.21 3.66 -1.22
CA LEU A 108 4.05 2.45 -0.42
C LEU A 108 5.39 1.86 0.05
N SER A 109 6.48 2.64 0.03
CA SER A 109 7.83 2.12 0.26
C SER A 109 8.03 1.47 1.64
N GLY A 110 7.22 1.86 2.63
CA GLY A 110 7.26 1.29 3.99
C GLY A 110 6.27 0.13 4.22
N ASN A 111 5.38 -0.14 3.27
CA ASN A 111 4.28 -1.10 3.42
C ASN A 111 4.63 -2.45 2.75
N THR A 112 5.80 -3.00 3.05
CA THR A 112 6.35 -4.20 2.37
C THR A 112 5.54 -5.49 2.59
N LEU A 113 4.58 -5.47 3.52
CA LEU A 113 3.67 -6.57 3.78
C LEU A 113 2.35 -6.50 2.98
N LEU A 114 2.16 -5.47 2.14
CA LEU A 114 0.96 -5.33 1.30
C LEU A 114 0.77 -6.52 0.36
N LYS A 115 -0.37 -7.19 0.53
CA LYS A 115 -0.84 -8.28 -0.33
C LYS A 115 -1.93 -7.82 -1.28
N PHE A 116 -2.77 -6.88 -0.84
CA PHE A 116 -3.95 -6.46 -1.59
C PHE A 116 -4.01 -4.93 -1.67
N ILE A 117 -4.00 -4.42 -2.90
CA ILE A 117 -4.07 -2.98 -3.18
C ILE A 117 -5.22 -2.72 -4.14
N TYR A 118 -6.18 -1.92 -3.68
CA TYR A 118 -7.33 -1.44 -4.45
C TYR A 118 -7.35 0.09 -4.39
N VAL A 119 -7.03 0.72 -5.53
CA VAL A 119 -6.93 2.19 -5.70
C VAL A 119 -7.69 2.63 -6.96
N GLN A 120 -8.84 2.01 -7.21
CA GLN A 120 -9.72 2.31 -8.35
C GLN A 120 -10.18 3.77 -8.35
N ASN A 121 -10.44 4.33 -9.53
CA ASN A 121 -11.05 5.66 -9.70
C ASN A 121 -10.33 6.74 -8.88
N ASN A 122 -9.06 6.94 -9.21
CA ASN A 122 -8.19 7.94 -8.60
C ASN A 122 -7.48 8.74 -9.73
N ALA A 123 -6.42 9.47 -9.39
CA ALA A 123 -5.68 10.30 -10.34
C ALA A 123 -4.22 9.86 -10.49
N LEU A 124 -3.88 8.61 -10.18
CA LEU A 124 -2.50 8.12 -10.21
C LEU A 124 -1.92 8.17 -11.63
N THR A 125 -0.73 8.75 -11.77
CA THR A 125 0.04 8.71 -13.03
C THR A 125 1.10 7.61 -13.04
N SER A 126 1.47 7.11 -11.86
CA SER A 126 2.42 6.03 -11.65
C SER A 126 2.15 5.35 -10.32
N ILE A 127 2.50 4.07 -10.21
CA ILE A 127 2.57 3.34 -8.95
C ILE A 127 3.84 2.49 -8.95
N ASN A 128 4.58 2.49 -7.84
CA ASN A 128 5.75 1.64 -7.67
C ASN A 128 5.40 0.48 -6.74
N VAL A 129 5.52 -0.75 -7.26
CA VAL A 129 5.27 -1.99 -6.52
C VAL A 129 6.51 -2.89 -6.41
N SER A 130 7.70 -2.39 -6.76
CA SER A 130 8.94 -3.19 -6.82
C SER A 130 9.38 -3.76 -5.47
N ASN A 131 8.97 -3.14 -4.35
CA ASN A 131 9.33 -3.57 -3.00
C ASN A 131 8.22 -4.36 -2.30
N LEU A 132 7.18 -4.74 -3.04
CA LEU A 132 6.01 -5.44 -2.50
C LEU A 132 6.09 -6.93 -2.84
N ASP A 133 7.08 -7.61 -2.25
CA ASP A 133 7.47 -8.99 -2.56
C ASP A 133 6.35 -10.03 -2.32
N VAL A 134 5.33 -9.66 -1.54
CA VAL A 134 4.18 -10.50 -1.20
C VAL A 134 2.88 -10.02 -1.83
N LEU A 135 2.95 -9.11 -2.81
CA LEU A 135 1.77 -8.57 -3.48
C LEU A 135 1.04 -9.66 -4.27
N GLU A 136 -0.21 -9.94 -3.90
CA GLU A 136 -1.05 -10.95 -4.54
C GLU A 136 -2.07 -10.32 -5.48
N LYS A 137 -2.58 -9.12 -5.16
CA LYS A 137 -3.61 -8.44 -5.96
C LYS A 137 -3.34 -6.96 -6.08
N LEU A 138 -3.32 -6.49 -7.32
CA LEU A 138 -3.24 -5.09 -7.67
C LEU A 138 -4.42 -4.71 -8.58
N SER A 139 -5.29 -3.84 -8.08
CA SER A 139 -6.41 -3.27 -8.85
C SER A 139 -6.31 -1.75 -8.84
N VAL A 140 -5.99 -1.19 -10.01
CA VAL A 140 -5.86 0.23 -10.28
C VAL A 140 -6.74 0.77 -11.45
N PRO A 141 -7.91 0.19 -11.79
CA PRO A 141 -8.80 0.75 -12.81
C PRO A 141 -9.12 2.23 -12.64
N GLY A 142 -9.33 2.96 -13.75
CA GLY A 142 -9.80 4.34 -13.70
C GLY A 142 -8.76 5.29 -13.13
N ASN A 143 -7.51 5.18 -13.58
CA ASN A 143 -6.40 6.07 -13.23
C ASN A 143 -5.78 6.64 -14.51
N ASN A 144 -4.65 7.33 -14.39
CA ASN A 144 -3.92 7.93 -15.52
C ASN A 144 -2.53 7.30 -15.68
N LEU A 145 -2.38 6.01 -15.38
CA LEU A 145 -1.10 5.32 -15.49
C LEU A 145 -0.64 5.32 -16.97
N THR A 146 0.62 5.69 -17.20
CA THR A 146 1.24 5.61 -18.54
C THR A 146 2.14 4.39 -18.68
N GLN A 147 2.57 3.83 -17.56
CA GLN A 147 3.44 2.67 -17.47
C GLN A 147 3.17 1.95 -16.14
N LEU A 148 3.45 0.65 -16.13
CA LEU A 148 3.46 -0.16 -14.92
C LEU A 148 4.55 -1.22 -15.07
N ASP A 149 5.41 -1.31 -14.06
CA ASP A 149 6.43 -2.36 -13.96
C ASP A 149 6.02 -3.34 -12.87
N ILE A 150 5.97 -4.62 -13.23
CA ILE A 150 5.63 -5.74 -12.35
C ILE A 150 6.69 -6.84 -12.41
N SER A 151 7.90 -6.55 -12.93
CA SER A 151 8.94 -7.57 -13.14
C SER A 151 9.33 -8.30 -11.86
N ASP A 152 9.21 -7.62 -10.72
CA ASP A 152 9.56 -8.13 -9.40
C ASP A 152 8.36 -8.72 -8.64
N SER A 153 7.12 -8.58 -9.17
CA SER A 153 5.88 -9.02 -8.51
C SER A 153 5.60 -10.51 -8.72
N SER A 154 6.53 -11.37 -8.29
CA SER A 154 6.49 -12.83 -8.47
C SER A 154 5.39 -13.56 -7.68
N THR A 155 4.60 -12.87 -6.88
CA THR A 155 3.44 -13.43 -6.17
C THR A 155 2.10 -12.97 -6.75
N LEU A 156 2.11 -12.12 -7.77
CA LEU A 156 0.91 -11.46 -8.28
C LEU A 156 -0.02 -12.47 -8.96
N GLN A 157 -1.27 -12.50 -8.51
CA GLN A 157 -2.32 -13.41 -8.98
C GLN A 157 -3.46 -12.69 -9.70
N LEU A 158 -3.66 -11.42 -9.38
CA LEU A 158 -4.67 -10.57 -10.01
C LEU A 158 -4.06 -9.21 -10.33
N LEU A 159 -4.18 -8.84 -11.60
CA LEU A 159 -3.81 -7.52 -12.10
C LEU A 159 -4.98 -6.91 -12.88
N GLU A 160 -5.61 -5.88 -12.33
CA GLU A 160 -6.61 -5.09 -13.02
C GLU A 160 -6.07 -3.68 -13.23
N ILE A 161 -5.92 -3.28 -14.48
CA ILE A 161 -5.35 -2.00 -14.94
C ILE A 161 -6.19 -1.38 -16.06
N ASN A 162 -7.48 -1.72 -16.12
CA ASN A 162 -8.43 -1.16 -17.09
C ASN A 162 -8.49 0.38 -16.99
N ASP A 163 -8.96 1.05 -18.03
CA ASP A 163 -9.26 2.48 -18.00
C ASP A 163 -8.06 3.31 -17.51
N ASN A 164 -6.95 3.16 -18.21
CA ASN A 164 -5.71 3.90 -17.97
C ASN A 164 -5.15 4.39 -19.32
N THR A 165 -3.88 4.83 -19.34
CA THR A 165 -3.23 5.37 -20.55
C THR A 165 -1.96 4.61 -20.93
N LEU A 166 -1.88 3.31 -20.60
CA LEU A 166 -0.72 2.48 -20.91
C LEU A 166 -0.58 2.29 -22.43
N GLY A 167 0.62 2.53 -22.96
CA GLY A 167 0.95 2.21 -24.36
C GLY A 167 1.49 0.79 -24.57
N ALA A 168 2.02 0.18 -23.51
CA ALA A 168 2.52 -1.19 -23.47
C ALA A 168 2.46 -1.74 -22.05
N ILE A 169 2.48 -3.07 -21.93
CA ILE A 169 2.64 -3.78 -20.66
C ILE A 169 3.50 -5.02 -20.89
N ASP A 170 4.43 -5.29 -19.97
CA ASP A 170 5.32 -6.46 -20.02
C ASP A 170 4.97 -7.44 -18.90
N LEU A 171 4.43 -8.59 -19.30
CA LEU A 171 4.09 -9.72 -18.45
C LEU A 171 5.06 -10.89 -18.64
N SER A 172 6.17 -10.72 -19.36
CA SER A 172 7.11 -11.81 -19.64
C SER A 172 7.83 -12.35 -18.39
N ALA A 173 7.83 -11.60 -17.29
CA ALA A 173 8.34 -12.01 -15.99
C ALA A 173 7.38 -12.96 -15.23
N ILE A 174 6.10 -13.02 -15.60
CA ILE A 174 5.13 -13.96 -15.03
C ILE A 174 5.46 -15.37 -15.55
N PRO A 175 5.95 -16.33 -14.72
CA PRO A 175 6.28 -17.67 -15.17
C PRO A 175 5.18 -18.36 -15.97
N ASN A 176 3.93 -18.33 -15.52
CA ASN A 176 2.86 -19.08 -16.17
C ASN A 176 1.45 -18.53 -15.90
N SER A 177 0.49 -19.07 -16.64
CA SER A 177 -0.94 -18.76 -16.54
C SER A 177 -1.58 -19.09 -15.19
N LEU A 178 -1.02 -20.03 -14.43
CA LEU A 178 -1.52 -20.43 -13.10
C LEU A 178 -1.09 -19.45 -11.99
N GLN A 179 -0.10 -18.61 -12.25
CA GLN A 179 0.32 -17.57 -11.34
C GLN A 179 -0.62 -16.37 -11.47
N LEU A 180 -0.66 -15.73 -12.66
CA LEU A 180 -1.54 -14.60 -12.93
C LEU A 180 -2.91 -15.06 -13.45
N ASN A 181 -3.75 -15.46 -12.51
CA ASN A 181 -5.08 -16.02 -12.75
C ASN A 181 -6.06 -15.03 -13.38
N THR A 182 -5.90 -13.74 -13.09
CA THR A 182 -6.79 -12.68 -13.57
C THR A 182 -5.96 -11.52 -14.06
N PHE A 183 -6.23 -11.09 -15.29
CA PHE A 183 -5.59 -9.93 -15.91
C PHE A 183 -6.64 -9.17 -16.71
N ALA A 184 -6.78 -7.88 -16.45
CA ALA A 184 -7.70 -7.02 -17.18
C ALA A 184 -6.99 -5.70 -17.52
N VAL A 185 -6.92 -5.37 -18.82
CA VAL A 185 -6.23 -4.17 -19.33
C VAL A 185 -7.04 -3.41 -20.40
N GLU A 186 -8.34 -3.65 -20.47
CA GLU A 186 -9.25 -2.99 -21.40
C GLU A 186 -9.20 -1.45 -21.26
N ASN A 187 -9.54 -0.74 -22.33
CA ASN A 187 -9.54 0.72 -22.38
C ASN A 187 -8.16 1.33 -22.04
N ASN A 188 -7.10 0.77 -22.63
CA ASN A 188 -5.78 1.37 -22.66
C ASN A 188 -5.34 1.54 -24.14
N PRO A 189 -4.58 2.58 -24.49
CA PRO A 189 -4.05 2.77 -25.84
C PRO A 189 -2.87 1.82 -26.14
N LEU A 190 -3.00 0.54 -25.79
CA LEU A 190 -1.98 -0.47 -26.00
C LEU A 190 -1.81 -0.75 -27.50
N THR A 191 -0.58 -1.05 -27.89
CA THR A 191 -0.30 -1.68 -29.18
C THR A 191 0.15 -3.14 -29.02
N CYS A 192 0.60 -3.50 -27.82
CA CYS A 192 1.22 -4.78 -27.54
C CYS A 192 1.20 -5.13 -26.04
N ILE A 193 0.90 -6.40 -25.76
CA ILE A 193 1.01 -7.02 -24.44
C ILE A 193 2.14 -8.05 -24.54
N LYS A 194 3.30 -7.74 -23.96
CA LYS A 194 4.44 -8.66 -24.01
C LYS A 194 4.20 -9.80 -23.02
N VAL A 195 4.34 -11.04 -23.48
CA VAL A 195 4.21 -12.26 -22.68
C VAL A 195 5.37 -13.21 -22.97
N ASN A 196 5.54 -14.24 -22.14
CA ASN A 196 6.48 -15.32 -22.42
C ASN A 196 5.86 -16.39 -23.35
N GLU A 197 6.66 -17.37 -23.78
CA GLU A 197 6.20 -18.45 -24.67
C GLU A 197 5.16 -19.37 -24.01
N GLU A 198 5.24 -19.57 -22.70
CA GLU A 198 4.29 -20.41 -21.95
C GLU A 198 2.88 -19.80 -21.98
N ILE A 199 2.76 -18.51 -21.64
CA ILE A 199 1.50 -17.77 -21.67
C ILE A 199 0.98 -17.63 -23.11
N LEU A 200 1.84 -17.36 -24.09
CA LEU A 200 1.40 -17.19 -25.48
C LEU A 200 0.76 -18.45 -26.05
N ASN A 201 1.19 -19.63 -25.61
CA ASN A 201 0.66 -20.92 -26.03
C ASN A 201 -0.65 -21.30 -25.31
N ASP A 202 -0.94 -20.71 -24.15
CA ASP A 202 -2.12 -21.00 -23.33
C ASP A 202 -2.63 -19.73 -22.63
N ILE A 203 -3.19 -18.81 -23.43
CA ILE A 203 -3.73 -17.54 -22.92
C ILE A 203 -4.92 -17.84 -21.97
N PRO A 204 -4.89 -17.37 -20.72
CA PRO A 204 -5.95 -17.66 -19.77
C PRO A 204 -7.30 -17.08 -20.20
N ALA A 205 -8.37 -17.87 -20.08
CA ALA A 205 -9.71 -17.45 -20.47
C ALA A 205 -10.28 -16.27 -19.65
N GLN A 206 -9.71 -16.00 -18.47
CA GLN A 206 -10.10 -14.88 -17.61
C GLN A 206 -9.36 -13.58 -17.95
N TRP A 207 -8.43 -13.62 -18.91
CA TRP A 207 -7.71 -12.42 -19.32
C TRP A 207 -8.57 -11.59 -20.28
N THR A 208 -8.70 -10.29 -19.99
CA THR A 208 -9.45 -9.33 -20.82
C THR A 208 -8.54 -8.21 -21.31
N LYS A 209 -8.77 -7.80 -22.56
CA LYS A 209 -8.00 -6.77 -23.28
C LYS A 209 -8.87 -6.22 -24.40
N ASP A 210 -8.47 -5.11 -25.00
CA ASP A 210 -9.19 -4.59 -26.16
C ASP A 210 -8.99 -5.50 -27.39
N ALA A 211 -9.94 -5.42 -28.32
CA ALA A 211 -9.93 -6.26 -29.52
C ALA A 211 -8.69 -6.03 -30.40
N ASN A 212 -8.11 -4.83 -30.38
CA ASN A 212 -6.95 -4.45 -31.19
C ASN A 212 -5.61 -4.78 -30.54
N ASP A 213 -5.60 -5.09 -29.24
CA ASP A 213 -4.39 -5.42 -28.50
C ASP A 213 -3.90 -6.80 -28.89
N ASN A 214 -2.58 -7.01 -28.96
CA ASN A 214 -2.02 -8.31 -29.33
C ASN A 214 -1.04 -8.79 -28.26
N TYR A 215 -1.15 -10.08 -27.90
CA TYR A 215 -0.11 -10.76 -27.14
C TYR A 215 1.07 -11.09 -28.08
N ALA A 216 2.30 -10.81 -27.63
CA ALA A 216 3.50 -11.12 -28.41
C ALA A 216 4.71 -11.41 -27.51
N LEU A 217 5.70 -12.12 -28.04
CA LEU A 217 6.98 -12.31 -27.36
C LEU A 217 7.86 -11.04 -27.38
N ASN A 218 7.64 -10.18 -28.38
CA ASN A 218 8.39 -8.94 -28.58
C ASN A 218 7.45 -7.83 -29.05
N CYS A 219 7.53 -6.67 -28.40
CA CYS A 219 6.84 -5.43 -28.77
C CYS A 219 7.89 -4.46 -29.34
N ASN A 220 8.19 -4.56 -30.64
CA ASN A 220 9.10 -3.67 -31.36
C ASN A 220 8.34 -2.68 -32.22
#